data_AF-A0A958JJ05-F1
#
_entry.id   AF-A0A958JJ05-F1
#
_cell.length_a   1.000
_cell.length_b   1.000
_cell.length_c   1.000
_cell.angle_alpha   90.00
_cell.angle_beta   90.00
_cell.angle_gamma   90.00
#
_symmetry.space_group_name_H-M   'P 1'
#
loop_
_entity.id
_entity.type
_entity.pdbx_description
1 polymer ?
#
loop_
_entity_poly.entity_id
_entity_poly.type
_entity_poly.pdbx_seq_one_letter_code
_entity_poly.pdbx_strand_id
1 'polypeptide(L)'
;MNLDMSKQKAGLIYDADGVTLLGKYADELSAHRAKRQWAEVLSSYFLLEKERDYDMWVVSDIGNGYFVRSCCFVSACWRYAFWRLINHQAPEAEQRLGGGSTETPAKRLLGSVKTGEEDKRWVFSALNDQIDENEYTSGLIDRIMKLFQ
;
A
#
# COMPACT_ATOMS: atom_id res chain seq x y z
N MET A 1 -13.64 -4.44 -9.04
CA MET A 1 -14.40 -3.16 -9.04
C MET A 1 -13.54 -2.05 -9.67
N ASN A 2 -14.12 -0.97 -10.21
CA ASN A 2 -13.35 0.23 -10.58
C ASN A 2 -13.11 1.06 -9.31
N LEU A 3 -11.88 1.10 -8.81
CA LEU A 3 -11.50 1.94 -7.67
C LEU A 3 -11.60 3.42 -8.06
N ASP A 4 -12.47 4.16 -7.38
CA ASP A 4 -12.63 5.61 -7.57
C ASP A 4 -11.51 6.36 -6.83
N MET A 5 -10.42 6.63 -7.56
CA MET A 5 -9.22 7.29 -7.03
C MET A 5 -9.48 8.74 -6.60
N SER A 6 -10.59 9.36 -7.01
CA SER A 6 -10.92 10.74 -6.62
C SER A 6 -11.21 10.86 -5.12
N LYS A 7 -11.84 9.84 -4.53
CA LYS A 7 -12.28 9.80 -3.13
C LYS A 7 -11.19 9.35 -2.16
N GLN A 8 -10.16 8.68 -2.67
CA GLN A 8 -9.08 8.16 -1.83
C GLN A 8 -8.12 9.28 -1.38
N LYS A 9 -7.65 9.21 -0.13
CA LYS A 9 -6.62 10.11 0.39
C LYS A 9 -5.28 9.83 -0.29
N ALA A 10 -4.38 10.82 -0.30
CA ALA A 10 -3.01 10.60 -0.75
C ALA A 10 -2.34 9.55 0.13
N GLY A 11 -1.62 8.61 -0.47
CA GLY A 11 -1.03 7.48 0.26
C GLY A 11 -0.90 6.20 -0.56
N LEU A 12 -0.46 5.15 0.14
CA LEU A 12 -0.33 3.78 -0.36
C LEU A 12 -1.69 3.07 -0.27
N ILE A 13 -2.10 2.45 -1.36
CA ILE A 13 -3.40 1.79 -1.50
C ILE A 13 -3.15 0.37 -2.04
N TYR A 14 -3.76 -0.62 -1.39
CA TYR A 14 -3.71 -2.01 -1.81
C TYR A 14 -5.02 -2.38 -2.49
N ASP A 15 -4.96 -2.73 -3.77
CA ASP A 15 -6.10 -3.27 -4.50
C ASP A 15 -5.98 -4.79 -4.54
N ALA A 16 -6.71 -5.47 -3.65
CA ALA A 16 -6.67 -6.93 -3.54
C ALA A 16 -7.33 -7.63 -4.74
N ASP A 17 -8.35 -7.01 -5.35
CA ASP A 17 -9.09 -7.56 -6.49
C ASP A 17 -8.21 -7.60 -7.74
N GLY A 18 -7.62 -6.45 -8.07
CA GLY A 18 -6.71 -6.33 -9.20
C GLY A 18 -5.38 -7.02 -8.93
N VAL A 19 -5.09 -7.31 -7.66
CA VAL A 19 -3.72 -7.48 -7.14
C VAL A 19 -2.93 -6.33 -7.78
N THR A 20 -3.12 -5.11 -7.27
CA THR A 20 -2.32 -3.95 -7.72
C THR A 20 -1.91 -3.11 -6.52
N LEU A 21 -0.74 -2.50 -6.62
CA LEU A 21 -0.27 -1.55 -5.61
C LEU A 21 -0.40 -0.16 -6.21
N LEU A 22 -1.24 0.66 -5.61
CA LEU A 22 -1.55 2.00 -6.07
C LEU A 22 -0.95 3.01 -5.09
N GLY A 23 -0.53 4.17 -5.61
CA GLY A 23 -0.24 5.30 -4.74
C GLY A 23 -0.65 6.61 -5.37
N LYS A 24 -1.33 7.43 -4.57
CA LYS A 24 -1.82 8.75 -4.97
C LYS A 24 -0.89 9.83 -4.43
N TYR A 25 -0.41 10.68 -5.33
CA TYR A 25 0.53 11.77 -5.06
C TYR A 25 -0.02 13.10 -5.58
N ALA A 26 0.31 14.18 -4.86
CA ALA A 26 -0.07 15.54 -5.26
C ALA A 26 0.78 16.06 -6.44
N ASP A 27 2.01 15.56 -6.58
CA ASP A 27 2.96 16.02 -7.58
C ASP A 27 3.63 14.87 -8.34
N GLU A 28 3.97 15.15 -9.59
CA GLU A 28 4.61 14.19 -10.51
C GLU A 28 5.97 13.72 -9.98
N LEU A 29 6.74 14.66 -9.43
CA LEU A 29 8.09 14.38 -8.94
C LEU A 29 8.07 13.36 -7.79
N SER A 30 7.15 13.51 -6.84
CA SER A 30 6.92 12.56 -5.76
C SER A 30 6.47 11.20 -6.29
N ALA A 31 5.58 11.16 -7.28
CA ALA A 31 5.18 9.90 -7.91
C ALA A 31 6.37 9.17 -8.55
N HIS A 32 7.25 9.90 -9.25
CA HIS A 32 8.47 9.35 -9.84
C HIS A 32 9.53 8.92 -8.80
N ARG A 33 9.73 9.70 -7.75
CA ARG A 33 10.62 9.32 -6.63
C ARG A 33 10.12 8.06 -5.96
N ALA A 34 8.82 8.00 -5.68
CA ALA A 34 8.20 6.86 -5.05
C ALA A 34 8.19 5.63 -5.98
N LYS A 35 8.14 5.79 -7.31
CA LYS A 35 8.35 4.70 -8.27
C LYS A 35 9.73 4.06 -8.11
N ARG A 36 10.79 4.88 -8.00
CA ARG A 36 12.16 4.38 -7.79
C ARG A 36 12.29 3.68 -6.44
N GLN A 37 11.74 4.28 -5.39
CA GLN A 37 11.74 3.70 -4.04
C GLN A 37 11.02 2.36 -3.99
N TRP A 38 9.87 2.25 -4.66
CA TRP A 38 9.15 0.99 -4.76
C TRP A 38 9.96 -0.08 -5.48
N ALA A 39 10.55 0.25 -6.64
CA ALA A 39 11.42 -0.70 -7.35
C ALA A 39 12.52 -1.25 -6.45
N GLU A 40 13.18 -0.36 -5.70
CA GLU A 40 14.23 -0.72 -4.76
C GLU A 40 13.70 -1.66 -3.66
N VAL A 41 12.63 -1.29 -2.97
CA VAL A 41 12.02 -2.10 -1.91
C VAL A 41 11.60 -3.47 -2.42
N LEU A 42 10.97 -3.53 -3.58
CA LEU A 42 10.48 -4.77 -4.18
C LEU A 42 11.63 -5.70 -4.59
N SER A 43 12.70 -5.13 -5.14
CA SER A 43 13.91 -5.89 -5.45
C SER A 43 14.65 -6.35 -4.20
N SER A 44 14.74 -5.53 -3.15
CA SER A 44 15.57 -5.83 -1.97
C SER A 44 14.88 -6.74 -0.95
N TYR A 45 13.59 -6.56 -0.72
CA TYR A 45 12.84 -7.32 0.32
C TYR A 45 12.19 -8.57 -0.23
N PHE A 46 11.80 -8.57 -1.50
CA PHE A 46 11.02 -9.65 -2.11
C PHE A 46 11.73 -10.31 -3.31
N LEU A 47 12.93 -9.82 -3.68
CA LEU A 47 13.73 -10.34 -4.79
C LEU A 47 12.98 -10.33 -6.13
N LEU A 48 12.15 -9.30 -6.33
CA LEU A 48 11.33 -9.16 -7.52
C LEU A 48 12.06 -8.36 -8.61
N GLU A 49 12.00 -8.83 -9.84
CA GLU A 49 12.60 -8.22 -11.01
C GLU A 49 11.56 -7.40 -11.79
N LYS A 50 11.90 -6.15 -12.08
CA LYS A 50 11.09 -5.28 -12.95
C LYS A 50 10.98 -5.92 -14.35
N GLU A 51 9.84 -5.76 -15.01
CA GLU A 51 9.51 -6.31 -16.35
C GLU A 51 9.30 -7.83 -16.40
N ARG A 52 9.80 -8.57 -15.40
CA ARG A 52 9.56 -10.00 -15.24
C ARG A 52 8.42 -10.29 -14.26
N ASP A 53 8.50 -9.70 -13.06
CA ASP A 53 7.57 -9.97 -11.97
C ASP A 53 6.47 -8.91 -11.85
N TYR A 54 6.82 -7.67 -12.17
CA TYR A 54 5.91 -6.54 -12.07
C TYR A 54 6.25 -5.46 -13.11
N ASP A 55 5.26 -4.65 -13.44
CA ASP A 55 5.43 -3.43 -14.21
C ASP A 55 4.88 -2.22 -13.44
N MET A 56 5.49 -1.06 -13.64
CA MET A 56 5.14 0.16 -12.93
C MET A 56 5.02 1.34 -13.89
N TRP A 57 3.89 2.03 -13.78
CA TRP A 57 3.62 3.25 -14.52
C TRP A 57 3.06 4.34 -13.60
N VAL A 58 3.16 5.57 -14.07
CA VAL A 58 2.56 6.74 -13.43
C VAL A 58 1.53 7.28 -14.42
N VAL A 59 0.29 7.38 -13.97
CA VAL A 59 -0.80 8.02 -14.70
C VAL A 59 -1.01 9.39 -14.08
N SER A 60 -1.00 10.43 -14.90
CA SER A 60 -1.42 11.76 -14.47
C SER A 60 -2.91 11.93 -14.73
N ASP A 61 -3.63 12.39 -13.72
CA ASP A 61 -5.01 12.83 -13.87
C ASP A 61 -5.04 14.37 -13.79
N ILE A 62 -4.84 15.00 -14.96
CA ILE A 62 -4.75 16.46 -15.08
C ILE A 62 -6.06 17.13 -14.63
N GLY A 63 -7.21 16.49 -14.84
CA GLY A 63 -8.51 17.04 -14.47
C GLY A 63 -8.69 17.17 -12.96
N ASN A 64 -8.10 16.25 -12.20
CA ASN A 64 -8.21 16.22 -10.74
C ASN A 64 -6.93 16.67 -10.00
N GLY A 65 -5.87 17.01 -10.73
CA GLY A 65 -4.63 17.55 -10.17
C GLY A 65 -3.84 16.56 -9.30
N TYR A 66 -3.92 15.26 -9.60
CA TYR A 66 -3.15 14.24 -8.87
C TYR A 66 -2.47 13.25 -9.83
N PHE A 67 -1.49 12.54 -9.29
CA PHE A 67 -0.72 11.52 -9.99
C PHE A 67 -0.92 10.17 -9.30
N VAL A 68 -1.28 9.16 -10.08
CA VAL A 68 -1.45 7.79 -9.60
C VAL A 68 -0.30 6.96 -10.11
N ARG A 69 0.52 6.44 -9.21
CA ARG A 69 1.44 5.37 -9.55
C ARG A 69 0.71 4.05 -9.40
N SER A 70 0.78 3.23 -10.43
CA SER A 70 0.28 1.86 -10.43
C SER A 70 1.45 0.88 -10.58
N CYS A 71 1.44 -0.17 -9.76
CA CYS A 71 2.29 -1.33 -9.92
C CYS A 71 1.38 -2.54 -10.16
N CYS A 72 1.51 -3.16 -11.32
CA CYS A 72 0.71 -4.32 -11.72
C CYS A 72 1.61 -5.54 -11.89
N PHE A 73 0.99 -6.70 -11.74
CA PHE A 73 1.74 -7.92 -11.45
C PHE A 73 1.61 -8.94 -12.55
N VAL A 74 2.74 -9.56 -12.84
CA VAL A 74 2.87 -10.51 -13.94
C VAL A 74 3.23 -11.90 -13.42
N SER A 75 3.85 -12.01 -12.24
CA SER A 75 4.33 -13.29 -11.70
C SER A 75 3.67 -13.75 -10.39
N ALA A 76 3.84 -15.05 -10.11
CA ALA A 76 3.41 -15.68 -8.85
C ALA A 76 4.24 -15.21 -7.64
N CYS A 77 5.53 -14.93 -7.84
CA CYS A 77 6.42 -14.41 -6.78
C CYS A 77 5.88 -13.10 -6.23
N TRP A 78 5.40 -12.22 -7.11
CA TRP A 78 4.77 -11.01 -6.70
C TRP A 78 3.52 -11.27 -5.84
N ARG A 79 2.61 -12.15 -6.26
CA ARG A 79 1.35 -12.40 -5.53
C ARG A 79 1.60 -12.77 -4.07
N TYR A 80 2.67 -13.54 -3.82
CA TYR A 80 3.10 -13.85 -2.47
C TYR A 80 3.63 -12.63 -1.71
N ALA A 81 4.47 -11.80 -2.35
CA ALA A 81 4.92 -10.53 -1.76
C ALA A 81 3.74 -9.60 -1.41
N PHE A 82 2.76 -9.48 -2.31
CA PHE A 82 1.53 -8.73 -2.07
C PHE A 82 0.74 -9.28 -0.89
N TRP A 83 0.55 -10.60 -0.85
CA TRP A 83 -0.10 -11.24 0.28
C TRP A 83 0.62 -10.92 1.60
N ARG A 84 1.96 -10.91 1.61
CA ARG A 84 2.72 -10.48 2.80
C ARG A 84 2.47 -9.02 3.18
N LEU A 85 2.37 -8.12 2.20
CA LEU A 85 2.11 -6.69 2.44
C LEU A 85 0.70 -6.43 2.98
N ILE A 86 -0.33 -7.08 2.41
CA ILE A 86 -1.72 -6.89 2.87
C ILE A 86 -1.98 -7.56 4.23
N ASN A 87 -1.18 -8.56 4.61
CA ASN A 87 -1.27 -9.25 5.90
C ASN A 87 -0.26 -8.74 6.94
N HIS A 88 0.39 -7.60 6.71
CA HIS A 88 1.35 -7.00 7.64
C HIS A 88 2.55 -7.89 8.01
N GLN A 89 2.93 -8.80 7.11
CA GLN A 89 4.04 -9.74 7.30
C GLN A 89 5.39 -9.22 6.77
N ALA A 90 5.44 -7.96 6.34
CA ALA A 90 6.65 -7.29 5.93
C ALA A 90 6.61 -5.79 6.33
N PRO A 91 6.51 -5.49 7.64
CA PRO A 91 6.31 -4.12 8.12
C PRO A 91 7.45 -3.17 7.73
N GLU A 92 8.68 -3.67 7.58
CA GLU A 92 9.83 -2.87 7.13
C GLU A 92 9.67 -2.44 5.66
N ALA A 93 9.13 -3.32 4.82
CA ALA A 93 8.84 -3.02 3.43
C ALA A 93 7.67 -2.04 3.33
N GLU A 94 6.61 -2.24 4.09
CA GLU A 94 5.44 -1.35 4.14
C GLU A 94 5.82 0.08 4.54
N GLN A 95 6.65 0.23 5.58
CA GLN A 95 7.14 1.53 6.01
C GLN A 95 7.89 2.25 4.89
N ARG A 96 8.74 1.52 4.15
CA ARG A 96 9.47 2.10 3.02
C ARG A 96 8.57 2.36 1.81
N LEU A 97 7.55 1.56 1.55
CA LEU A 97 6.60 1.81 0.47
C LEU A 97 5.74 3.05 0.74
N GLY A 98 5.37 3.28 2.00
CA GLY A 98 4.60 4.42 2.46
C GLY A 98 5.38 5.74 2.56
N GLY A 99 6.69 5.74 2.24
CA GLY A 99 7.52 6.95 2.32
C GLY A 99 8.02 7.30 3.73
N GLY A 100 7.88 6.38 4.70
CA GLY A 100 8.49 6.55 6.02
C GLY A 100 10.01 6.54 5.88
N SER A 101 10.66 7.66 6.23
CA SER A 101 12.10 7.70 6.37
C SER A 101 12.53 6.62 7.36
N THR A 102 13.54 5.84 6.98
CA THR A 102 14.16 4.90 7.91
C THR A 102 14.95 5.66 8.95
N GLU A 103 14.27 6.15 9.98
CA GLU A 103 14.93 6.33 11.26
C GLU A 103 15.09 4.95 11.89
N THR A 104 16.35 4.53 11.95
CA THR A 104 16.83 3.35 12.68
C THR A 104 16.13 3.24 14.04
N PRO A 105 15.70 2.05 14.48
CA PRO A 105 14.97 1.88 15.75
C PRO A 105 15.73 2.36 17.00
N ALA A 106 17.03 2.68 16.89
CA ALA A 106 17.87 3.17 17.98
C ALA A 106 17.62 4.65 18.39
N LYS A 107 16.90 5.46 17.61
CA LYS A 107 16.69 6.90 17.93
C LYS A 107 15.36 7.24 18.60
N ARG A 108 14.45 6.28 18.80
CA ARG A 108 13.12 6.54 19.40
C ARG A 108 13.10 6.84 20.90
N LEU A 109 14.24 6.85 21.61
CA LEU A 109 14.27 7.05 23.06
C LEU A 109 14.76 8.41 23.58
N LEU A 110 15.28 9.32 22.75
CA LEU A 110 15.63 10.67 23.22
C LEU A 110 15.37 11.72 22.15
N GLY A 111 14.27 12.45 22.29
CA GLY A 111 14.00 13.63 21.46
C GLY A 111 12.53 14.02 21.38
N SER A 112 11.88 14.24 22.52
CA SER A 112 10.64 15.01 22.56
C SER A 112 10.94 16.47 22.19
N VAL A 113 10.51 16.94 21.01
CA VAL A 113 10.03 18.32 20.78
C VAL A 113 9.06 18.34 19.58
N LYS A 114 7.76 18.43 19.91
CA LYS A 114 6.65 19.13 19.21
C LYS A 114 6.77 19.42 17.70
N THR A 115 6.12 18.59 16.86
CA THR A 115 5.11 18.94 15.82
C THR A 115 4.78 17.70 14.98
N GLY A 116 3.49 17.43 14.72
CA GLY A 116 3.06 16.42 13.74
C GLY A 116 2.16 15.29 14.26
N GLU A 117 1.10 15.62 15.02
CA GLU A 117 0.07 14.66 15.43
C GLU A 117 -0.90 14.24 14.30
N GLU A 118 -0.86 14.93 13.16
CA GLU A 118 -1.74 14.63 12.01
C GLU A 118 -1.22 13.47 11.14
N ASP A 119 0.09 13.23 11.14
CA ASP A 119 0.74 12.33 10.17
C ASP A 119 0.66 10.84 10.55
N LYS A 120 0.23 10.53 11.77
CA LYS A 120 -0.01 9.14 12.22
C LYS A 120 -1.47 8.73 12.10
N ARG A 121 -2.38 9.68 11.88
CA ARG A 121 -3.84 9.44 11.95
C ARG A 121 -4.37 8.66 10.74
N TRP A 122 -3.69 8.70 9.60
CA TRP A 122 -4.14 8.03 8.38
C TRP A 122 -3.90 6.51 8.39
N VAL A 123 -2.77 6.05 8.95
CA VAL A 123 -2.47 4.61 9.10
C VAL A 123 -3.52 3.94 10.00
N PHE A 124 -3.93 4.60 11.08
CA PHE A 124 -4.98 4.08 11.97
C PHE A 124 -6.40 4.20 11.39
N SER A 125 -6.68 5.18 10.52
CA SER A 125 -7.99 5.31 9.86
C SER A 125 -8.24 4.17 8.88
N ALA A 126 -7.25 3.83 8.05
CA ALA A 126 -7.36 2.71 7.12
C ALA A 126 -7.45 1.35 7.85
N LEU A 127 -6.81 1.24 9.02
CA LEU A 127 -6.90 0.08 9.90
C LEU A 127 -8.32 -0.13 10.44
N ASN A 128 -8.99 0.94 10.88
CA ASN A 128 -10.35 0.85 11.39
C ASN A 128 -11.35 0.50 10.28
N ASP A 129 -11.19 1.09 9.10
CA ASP A 129 -12.05 0.80 7.95
C ASP A 129 -11.89 -0.66 7.46
N GLN A 130 -10.68 -1.23 7.52
CA GLN A 130 -10.44 -2.63 7.17
C GLN A 130 -10.90 -3.64 8.25
N ILE A 131 -10.87 -3.25 9.53
CA ILE A 131 -11.39 -4.10 10.62
C ILE A 131 -12.92 -4.21 10.52
N ASP A 132 -13.60 -3.11 10.16
CA ASP A 132 -15.06 -3.11 9.96
C ASP A 132 -15.48 -3.94 8.73
N GLU A 133 -14.68 -3.97 7.66
CA GLU A 133 -14.92 -4.87 6.51
C GLU A 133 -14.70 -6.35 6.87
N ASN A 134 -13.80 -6.66 7.82
CA ASN A 134 -13.49 -8.03 8.22
C ASN A 134 -14.63 -8.69 9.02
N GLU A 135 -15.41 -7.92 9.79
CA GLU A 135 -16.61 -8.42 10.46
C GLU A 135 -17.66 -8.90 9.44
N TYR A 136 -17.80 -8.20 8.31
CA TYR A 136 -18.74 -8.59 7.25
C TYR A 136 -18.31 -9.88 6.54
N THR A 137 -17.00 -10.06 6.30
CA THR A 137 -16.46 -11.31 5.74
C THR A 137 -16.55 -12.49 6.70
N SER A 138 -16.45 -12.26 8.02
CA SER A 138 -16.62 -13.32 9.03
C SER A 138 -18.03 -13.92 8.98
N GLY A 139 -19.07 -13.08 8.82
CA GLY A 139 -20.46 -13.52 8.70
C GLY A 139 -20.76 -14.25 7.38
N LEU A 140 -19.97 -13.98 6.34
CA LEU A 140 -20.10 -14.64 5.03
C LEU A 140 -19.55 -16.07 5.07
N ILE A 141 -18.42 -16.29 5.75
CA ILE A 141 -17.84 -17.63 5.95
C ILE A 141 -18.79 -18.52 6.77
N ASP A 142 -19.38 -17.97 7.84
CA ASP A 142 -20.35 -18.68 8.67
C ASP A 142 -21.63 -19.06 7.89
N ARG A 143 -22.08 -18.21 6.97
CA ARG A 143 -23.20 -18.51 6.07
C ARG A 143 -22.87 -19.57 5.04
N ILE A 144 -21.66 -19.55 4.48
CA ILE A 144 -21.20 -20.56 3.53
C ILE A 144 -21.11 -21.93 4.21
N MET A 145 -20.55 -22.00 5.42
CA MET A 145 -20.45 -23.26 6.17
C MET A 145 -21.82 -23.89 6.50
N LYS A 146 -22.85 -23.06 6.72
CA LYS A 146 -24.23 -23.54 6.93
C LYS A 146 -24.91 -24.10 5.68
N LEU A 147 -24.43 -23.80 4.48
CA LEU A 147 -24.97 -24.33 3.22
C LEU A 147 -24.43 -25.73 2.88
N PHE A 148 -23.42 -26.21 3.60
CA PHE A 148 -22.80 -27.53 3.42
C PHE A 148 -23.13 -28.51 4.56
N GLN A 149 -24.10 -28.20 5.41
CA GLN A 149 -24.71 -29.11 6.39
C GLN A 149 -26.10 -29.54 5.91
#